data_AF-A0A1F9MG31-F1
#
_entry.id   AF-A0A1F9MG31-F1
#
_cell.length_a   1.000
_cell.length_b   1.000
_cell.length_c   1.000
_cell.angle_alpha   90.00
_cell.angle_beta   90.00
_cell.angle_gamma   90.00
#
_symmetry.space_group_name_H-M   'P 1'
#
loop_
_entity.id
_entity.type
_entity.pdbx_description
1 polymer ?
#
loop_
_entity_poly.entity_id
_entity_poly.type
_entity_poly.pdbx_seq_one_letter_code
_entity_poly.pdbx_strand_id
1 'polypeptide(L)'
;MQRYESLYDFVNLLLERNVDLPTMHRDLWDSFGQTCAVVVLDLENLREDTRELGLTSYLGQLVALRTTLMSICEHFSCKEMHTTESGFQGAFASVTKAFEAITAANTILRTNSTTEATTPLGLRFAIGHGRVLVSPIDGIIGEEMTTAGHLVRDFARNGEVLLSERAFADLEFRLRPSFLKMSRQFMGVQHQYYLGRL
;
A
#
# COMPACT_ATOMS: atom_id res chain seq x y z
N MET A 1 -22.30 -0.75 -18.91
CA MET A 1 -22.20 -1.30 -17.55
C MET A 1 -21.97 -0.12 -16.62
N GLN A 2 -22.86 0.14 -15.66
CA GLN A 2 -22.68 1.23 -14.71
C GLN A 2 -21.48 0.85 -13.83
N ARG A 3 -20.42 1.67 -13.84
CA ARG A 3 -19.23 1.43 -13.02
C ARG A 3 -19.53 2.02 -11.65
N TYR A 4 -19.68 1.16 -10.66
CA TYR A 4 -19.85 1.59 -9.27
C TYR A 4 -18.49 2.06 -8.73
N GLU A 5 -18.49 3.21 -8.06
CA GLU A 5 -17.27 3.80 -7.48
C GLU A 5 -17.10 3.43 -5.99
N SER A 6 -18.20 3.04 -5.33
CA SER A 6 -18.25 2.62 -3.92
C SER A 6 -18.69 1.15 -3.84
N LEU A 7 -17.84 0.35 -3.22
CA LEU A 7 -18.04 -1.05 -2.90
C LEU A 7 -19.12 -1.19 -1.82
N TYR A 8 -19.12 -0.33 -0.80
CA TYR A 8 -20.13 -0.41 0.27
C TYR A 8 -21.53 -0.09 -0.25
N ASP A 9 -21.67 0.93 -1.10
CA ASP A 9 -22.97 1.27 -1.71
C ASP A 9 -23.44 0.16 -2.65
N PHE A 10 -22.52 -0.47 -3.37
CA PHE A 10 -22.85 -1.62 -4.22
C PHE A 10 -23.34 -2.81 -3.38
N VAL A 11 -22.67 -3.13 -2.28
CA VAL A 11 -23.10 -4.20 -1.38
C VAL A 11 -24.46 -3.86 -0.74
N ASN A 12 -24.65 -2.62 -0.28
CA ASN A 12 -25.93 -2.16 0.27
C ASN A 12 -27.07 -2.32 -0.74
N LEU A 13 -26.84 -1.95 -2.01
CA LEU A 13 -27.83 -2.13 -3.08
C LEU A 13 -28.21 -3.61 -3.28
N LEU A 14 -27.24 -4.52 -3.22
CA LEU A 14 -27.49 -5.97 -3.35
C LEU A 14 -28.26 -6.52 -2.13
N LEU A 15 -27.94 -6.03 -0.93
CA LEU A 15 -28.64 -6.39 0.31
C LEU A 15 -30.10 -5.88 0.30
N GLU A 16 -30.34 -4.63 -0.12
CA GLU A 16 -31.69 -4.06 -0.26
C GLU A 16 -32.55 -4.85 -1.27
N ARG A 17 -31.92 -5.40 -2.29
CA ARG A 17 -32.55 -6.27 -3.30
C ARG A 17 -32.72 -7.72 -2.85
N ASN A 18 -32.31 -8.07 -1.63
CA ASN A 18 -32.33 -9.43 -1.09
C ASN A 18 -31.64 -10.45 -2.01
N VAL A 19 -30.54 -10.03 -2.64
CA VAL A 19 -29.72 -10.91 -3.49
C VAL A 19 -29.06 -11.99 -2.62
N ASP A 20 -29.06 -13.24 -3.10
CA ASP A 20 -28.43 -14.35 -2.38
C ASP A 20 -26.90 -14.21 -2.31
N LEU A 21 -26.27 -14.77 -1.27
CA LEU A 21 -24.83 -14.65 -1.05
C LEU A 21 -23.96 -15.13 -2.24
N PRO A 22 -24.23 -16.28 -2.88
CA PRO A 22 -23.50 -16.68 -4.09
C PRO A 22 -23.57 -15.66 -5.24
N THR A 23 -24.76 -15.13 -5.54
CA THR A 23 -24.92 -14.10 -6.57
C THR A 23 -24.21 -12.80 -6.18
N MET A 24 -24.37 -12.35 -4.94
CA MET A 24 -23.69 -11.16 -4.43
C MET A 24 -22.17 -11.30 -4.51
N HIS A 25 -21.63 -12.47 -4.16
CA HIS A 25 -20.20 -12.75 -4.28
C HIS A 25 -19.73 -12.60 -5.73
N ARG A 26 -20.41 -13.26 -6.68
CA ARG A 26 -20.06 -13.15 -8.10
C ARG A 26 -20.10 -11.70 -8.58
N ASP A 27 -21.21 -11.01 -8.34
CA ASP A 27 -21.42 -9.64 -8.85
C ASP A 27 -20.43 -8.64 -8.25
N LEU A 28 -20.04 -8.83 -6.98
CA LEU A 28 -19.00 -8.05 -6.29
C LEU A 28 -17.63 -8.26 -6.94
N TRP A 29 -17.23 -9.51 -7.15
CA TRP A 29 -15.94 -9.83 -7.74
C TRP A 29 -15.85 -9.50 -9.23
N ASP A 30 -16.96 -9.53 -9.96
CA ASP A 30 -17.02 -9.10 -11.36
C ASP A 30 -16.91 -7.57 -11.49
N SER A 31 -17.42 -6.83 -10.50
CA SER A 31 -17.41 -5.37 -10.52
C SER A 31 -16.11 -4.75 -9.99
N PHE A 32 -15.56 -5.31 -8.90
CA PHE A 32 -14.42 -4.72 -8.17
C PHE A 32 -13.19 -5.62 -8.11
N GLY A 33 -13.31 -6.89 -8.50
CA GLY A 33 -12.23 -7.86 -8.39
C GLY A 33 -11.08 -7.60 -9.35
N GLN A 34 -9.87 -7.47 -8.80
CA GLN A 34 -8.64 -7.31 -9.58
C GLN A 34 -7.54 -8.20 -9.02
N THR A 35 -6.75 -8.82 -9.91
CA THR A 35 -5.45 -9.36 -9.55
C THR A 35 -4.42 -8.26 -9.77
N CYS A 36 -3.77 -7.81 -8.69
CA CYS A 36 -2.83 -6.70 -8.74
C CYS A 36 -1.81 -6.78 -7.59
N ALA A 37 -0.74 -6.01 -7.71
CA ALA A 37 0.15 -5.73 -6.60
C ALA A 37 -0.46 -4.62 -5.74
N VAL A 38 -0.43 -4.80 -4.43
CA VAL A 38 -0.96 -3.84 -3.45
C VAL A 38 0.21 -3.29 -2.66
N VAL A 39 0.41 -1.99 -2.73
CA VAL A 39 1.40 -1.26 -1.94
C VAL A 39 0.71 -0.68 -0.72
N VAL A 40 1.36 -0.84 0.43
CA VAL A 40 1.03 -0.11 1.65
C VAL A 40 2.25 0.67 2.08
N LEU A 41 2.07 1.96 2.33
CA LEU A 41 3.04 2.84 2.95
C LEU A 41 2.49 3.29 4.29
N ASP A 42 3.34 3.25 5.31
CA ASP A 42 3.08 3.84 6.61
C ASP A 42 4.27 4.71 7.03
N LEU A 43 3.99 5.68 7.89
CA LEU A 43 4.99 6.59 8.43
C LEU A 43 5.51 6.06 9.76
N GLU A 44 6.83 6.04 9.92
CA GLU A 44 7.48 5.77 11.20
C GLU A 44 7.33 7.00 12.12
N ASN A 45 7.11 6.79 13.42
CA ASN A 45 7.17 7.81 14.49
C ASN A 45 6.27 9.06 14.35
N LEU A 46 5.16 8.96 13.59
CA LEU A 46 4.15 10.02 13.37
C LEU A 46 3.85 10.93 14.59
N ARG A 47 3.67 10.29 15.76
CA ARG A 47 3.20 10.94 16.98
C ARG A 47 4.30 11.74 17.68
N GLU A 48 5.54 11.31 17.53
CA GLU A 48 6.71 11.98 18.10
C GLU A 48 7.03 13.22 17.28
N ASP A 49 7.06 13.08 15.94
CA ASP A 49 7.29 14.20 15.01
C ASP A 49 6.24 15.32 15.18
N THR A 50 4.96 14.96 15.35
CA THR A 50 3.89 15.94 15.57
C THR A 50 4.07 16.72 16.88
N ARG A 51 4.60 16.08 17.94
CA ARG A 51 4.84 16.74 19.23
C ARG A 51 6.03 17.69 19.19
N GLU A 52 7.07 17.35 18.43
CA GLU A 52 8.30 18.14 18.36
C GLU A 52 8.20 19.31 17.37
N LEU A 53 7.59 19.10 16.20
CA LEU A 53 7.54 20.10 15.11
C LEU A 53 6.28 20.98 15.14
N GLY A 54 5.26 20.57 15.89
CA GLY A 54 3.94 21.18 15.90
C GLY A 54 3.09 20.77 14.69
N LEU A 55 1.76 20.87 14.84
CA LEU A 55 0.76 20.41 13.88
C LEU A 55 0.92 21.00 12.47
N THR A 56 1.26 22.29 12.36
CA THR A 56 1.38 22.99 11.06
C THR A 56 2.54 22.45 10.24
N SER A 57 3.71 22.28 10.85
CA SER A 57 4.90 21.75 10.18
C SER A 57 4.67 20.33 9.69
N TYR A 58 4.03 19.51 10.54
CA TYR A 58 3.67 18.14 10.21
C TYR A 58 2.66 18.05 9.06
N LEU A 59 1.61 18.89 9.06
CA LEU A 59 0.66 18.95 7.95
C LEU A 59 1.35 19.34 6.63
N GLY A 60 2.32 20.27 6.68
CA GLY A 60 3.15 20.60 5.51
C GLY A 60 3.89 19.39 4.94
N GLN A 61 4.51 18.59 5.81
CA GLN A 61 5.21 17.37 5.39
C GLN A 61 4.25 16.32 4.79
N LEU A 62 3.07 16.13 5.39
CA LEU A 62 2.05 15.23 4.84
C LEU A 62 1.57 15.68 3.45
N VAL A 63 1.36 16.98 3.24
CA VAL A 63 0.97 17.51 1.93
C VAL A 63 2.08 17.29 0.89
N ALA A 64 3.34 17.53 1.26
CA ALA A 64 4.48 17.30 0.38
C ALA A 64 4.65 15.81 0.03
N LEU A 65 4.48 14.93 1.02
CA LEU A 65 4.48 13.48 0.84
C LEU A 65 3.37 13.06 -0.12
N ARG A 66 2.12 13.45 0.14
CA ARG A 66 0.97 13.10 -0.71
C ARG A 66 1.15 13.59 -2.14
N THR A 67 1.65 14.81 -2.32
CA THR A 67 1.94 15.38 -3.64
C THR A 67 2.97 14.56 -4.41
N THR A 68 4.04 14.14 -3.73
CA THR A 68 5.08 13.29 -4.31
C THR A 68 4.52 11.91 -4.68
N LEU A 69 3.76 11.29 -3.77
CA LEU A 69 3.15 9.97 -4.00
C LEU A 69 2.14 9.99 -5.14
N MET A 70 1.35 11.05 -5.30
CA MET A 70 0.44 11.24 -6.43
C MET A 70 1.22 11.27 -7.76
N SER A 71 2.30 12.06 -7.84
CA SER A 71 3.12 12.13 -9.03
C SER A 71 3.78 10.78 -9.38
N ILE A 72 4.26 10.05 -8.38
CA ILE A 72 4.76 8.68 -8.55
C ILE A 72 3.65 7.75 -9.05
N CYS A 73 2.45 7.83 -8.49
CA CYS A 73 1.31 7.03 -8.92
C CYS A 73 0.99 7.26 -10.40
N GLU A 74 0.93 8.52 -10.82
CA GLU A 74 0.70 8.89 -12.21
C GLU A 74 1.81 8.33 -13.12
N HIS A 75 3.08 8.55 -12.75
CA HIS A 75 4.23 8.12 -13.53
C HIS A 75 4.29 6.59 -13.73
N PHE A 76 4.03 5.84 -12.67
CA PHE A 76 4.10 4.37 -12.69
C PHE A 76 2.77 3.69 -13.03
N SER A 77 1.75 4.46 -13.44
CA SER A 77 0.42 3.97 -13.79
C SER A 77 -0.23 3.15 -12.66
N CYS A 78 -0.21 3.70 -11.44
CA CYS A 78 -1.01 3.22 -10.33
C CYS A 78 -2.49 3.23 -10.74
N LYS A 79 -3.15 2.09 -10.62
CA LYS A 79 -4.55 1.91 -11.04
C LYS A 79 -5.51 2.61 -10.10
N GLU A 80 -5.21 2.56 -8.81
CA GLU A 80 -6.05 3.13 -7.77
C GLU A 80 -5.16 3.53 -6.58
N MET A 81 -5.45 4.70 -6.01
CA MET A 81 -4.70 5.25 -4.90
C MET A 81 -5.65 5.70 -3.80
N HIS A 82 -5.40 5.24 -2.59
CA HIS A 82 -6.14 5.70 -1.42
C HIS A 82 -5.18 6.23 -0.35
N THR A 83 -5.49 7.40 0.20
CA THR A 83 -4.70 7.99 1.29
C THR A 83 -5.50 7.97 2.57
N THR A 84 -4.84 7.61 3.66
CA THR A 84 -5.39 7.70 5.02
C THR A 84 -4.70 8.85 5.76
N GLU A 85 -5.01 9.04 7.04
CA GLU A 85 -4.41 10.12 7.86
C GLU A 85 -2.87 10.11 7.85
N SER A 86 -2.26 8.92 7.79
CA SER A 86 -0.80 8.75 7.87
C SER A 86 -0.24 7.65 6.97
N GLY A 87 -1.08 7.04 6.15
CA GLY A 87 -0.68 5.95 5.26
C GLY A 87 -1.18 6.15 3.85
N PHE A 88 -0.62 5.35 2.95
CA PHE A 88 -0.97 5.33 1.54
C PHE A 88 -1.17 3.88 1.09
N GLN A 89 -2.14 3.68 0.20
CA GLN A 89 -2.44 2.42 -0.44
C GLN A 89 -2.45 2.62 -1.96
N GLY A 90 -1.84 1.69 -2.70
CA GLY A 90 -1.78 1.77 -4.16
C GLY A 90 -1.94 0.41 -4.83
N ALA A 91 -2.71 0.36 -5.92
CA ALA A 91 -2.87 -0.84 -6.73
C ALA A 91 -2.06 -0.72 -8.03
N PHE A 92 -1.18 -1.68 -8.31
CA PHE A 92 -0.32 -1.70 -9.51
C PHE A 92 -0.55 -2.95 -10.35
N ALA A 93 -0.30 -2.85 -11.64
CA ALA A 93 -0.49 -3.97 -12.57
C ALA A 93 0.45 -5.16 -12.31
N SER A 94 1.62 -4.93 -11.70
CA SER A 94 2.59 -5.98 -11.36
C SER A 94 3.40 -5.59 -10.13
N VAL A 95 4.01 -6.60 -9.48
CA VAL A 95 4.90 -6.38 -8.33
C VAL A 95 6.13 -5.56 -8.73
N THR A 96 6.67 -5.78 -9.93
CA THR A 96 7.81 -4.99 -10.44
C THR A 96 7.48 -3.50 -10.50
N LYS A 97 6.34 -3.13 -11.09
CA LYS A 97 5.93 -1.71 -11.17
C LYS A 97 5.71 -1.09 -9.79
N ALA A 98 5.09 -1.84 -8.88
CA ALA A 98 4.94 -1.41 -7.49
C ALA A 98 6.30 -1.16 -6.82
N PHE A 99 7.25 -2.08 -6.99
CA PHE A 99 8.59 -1.98 -6.42
C PHE A 99 9.39 -0.80 -7.00
N GLU A 100 9.35 -0.59 -8.31
CA GLU A 100 10.01 0.54 -8.97
C GLU A 100 9.40 1.88 -8.49
N ALA A 101 8.07 1.95 -8.37
CA ALA A 101 7.37 3.14 -7.89
C ALA A 101 7.78 3.53 -6.47
N ILE A 102 7.79 2.57 -5.53
CA ILE A 102 8.18 2.87 -4.13
C ILE A 102 9.67 3.16 -3.98
N THR A 103 10.51 2.53 -4.80
CA THR A 103 11.95 2.84 -4.84
C THR A 103 12.17 4.29 -5.25
N ALA A 104 11.51 4.71 -6.33
CA ALA A 104 11.55 6.10 -6.79
C ALA A 104 10.98 7.07 -5.74
N ALA A 105 9.84 6.74 -5.11
CA ALA A 105 9.26 7.56 -4.04
C ALA A 105 10.25 7.74 -2.88
N ASN A 106 10.87 6.65 -2.40
CA ASN A 106 11.85 6.71 -1.32
C ASN A 106 13.08 7.56 -1.71
N THR A 107 13.59 7.41 -2.93
CA THR A 107 14.72 8.23 -3.41
C THR A 107 14.39 9.72 -3.45
N ILE A 108 13.23 10.10 -4.02
CA ILE A 108 12.80 11.50 -4.13
C ILE A 108 12.59 12.11 -2.74
N LEU A 109 11.86 11.41 -1.87
CA LEU A 109 11.52 11.91 -0.53
C LEU A 109 12.77 12.07 0.35
N ARG A 110 13.71 11.12 0.28
CA ARG A 110 15.02 11.26 0.95
C ARG A 110 15.81 12.45 0.41
N THR A 111 15.84 12.66 -0.90
CA THR A 111 16.58 13.78 -1.50
C THR A 111 15.98 15.12 -1.09
N ASN A 112 14.66 15.27 -1.15
CA ASN A 112 13.97 16.50 -0.79
C ASN A 112 14.17 16.87 0.68
N SER A 113 14.15 15.88 1.60
CA SER A 113 14.40 16.10 3.03
C SER A 113 15.79 16.63 3.38
N THR A 114 16.78 16.53 2.48
CA THR A 114 18.11 17.09 2.72
C THR A 114 18.21 18.59 2.42
N THR A 115 17.20 19.15 1.76
CA THR A 115 17.19 20.54 1.26
C THR A 115 16.46 21.50 2.20
N GLU A 116 15.49 21.00 2.94
CA GLU A 116 14.75 21.74 3.98
C GLU A 116 15.27 21.29 5.35
N ALA A 117 15.39 22.20 6.32
CA ALA A 117 15.84 21.89 7.68
C ALA A 117 14.79 21.10 8.51
N THR A 118 14.11 20.15 7.88
CA THR A 118 13.03 19.33 8.44
C THR A 118 13.53 17.90 8.62
N THR A 119 13.16 17.29 9.75
CA THR A 119 13.45 15.87 10.00
C THR A 119 12.84 15.02 8.88
N PRO A 120 13.59 14.11 8.24
CA PRO A 120 13.06 13.24 7.21
C PRO A 120 11.97 12.32 7.77
N LEU A 121 10.82 12.24 7.12
CA LEU A 121 9.79 11.26 7.45
C LEU A 121 10.35 9.85 7.28
N GLY A 122 10.19 9.00 8.29
CA GLY A 122 10.54 7.60 8.18
C GLY A 122 9.51 6.86 7.33
N LEU A 123 9.90 6.34 6.17
CA LEU A 123 8.98 5.69 5.24
C LEU A 123 9.12 4.18 5.33
N ARG A 124 8.00 3.48 5.50
CA ARG A 124 7.95 2.02 5.60
C ARG A 124 7.03 1.49 4.50
N PHE A 125 7.50 0.51 3.73
CA PHE A 125 6.76 -0.01 2.58
C PHE A 125 6.56 -1.52 2.65
N ALA A 126 5.39 -1.97 2.21
CA ALA A 126 5.10 -3.38 2.01
C ALA A 126 4.33 -3.58 0.69
N ILE A 127 4.59 -4.70 0.02
CA ILE A 127 3.88 -5.11 -1.20
C ILE A 127 3.27 -6.51 -1.00
N GLY A 128 1.96 -6.60 -1.22
CA GLY A 128 1.22 -7.86 -1.42
C GLY A 128 0.90 -8.09 -2.90
N HIS A 129 0.52 -9.31 -3.27
CA HIS A 129 0.12 -9.63 -4.65
C HIS A 129 -0.93 -10.73 -4.70
N GLY A 130 -2.05 -10.47 -5.36
CA GLY A 130 -3.14 -11.42 -5.46
C GLY A 130 -4.45 -10.77 -5.85
N ARG A 131 -5.53 -11.53 -5.71
CA ARG A 131 -6.88 -11.06 -6.03
C ARG A 131 -7.46 -10.27 -4.85
N VAL A 132 -7.83 -9.02 -5.10
CA VAL A 132 -8.41 -8.09 -4.13
C VAL A 132 -9.60 -7.36 -4.75
N LEU A 133 -10.41 -6.71 -3.92
CA LEU A 133 -11.44 -5.78 -4.36
C LEU A 133 -10.84 -4.36 -4.36
N VAL A 134 -10.99 -3.64 -5.46
CA VAL A 134 -10.44 -2.29 -5.64
C VAL A 134 -11.58 -1.33 -5.92
N SER A 135 -11.79 -0.38 -5.02
CA SER A 135 -12.82 0.66 -5.05
C SER A 135 -12.16 2.05 -5.08
N PRO A 136 -12.55 2.94 -6.00
CA PRO A 136 -12.12 4.34 -5.96
C PRO A 136 -12.45 5.05 -4.65
N ILE A 137 -13.60 4.75 -4.05
CA ILE A 137 -14.06 5.42 -2.83
C ILE A 137 -13.54 4.72 -1.57
N ASP A 138 -13.59 3.39 -1.53
CA ASP A 138 -13.31 2.62 -0.30
C ASP A 138 -11.89 2.07 -0.22
N GLY A 139 -11.10 2.27 -1.27
CA GLY A 139 -9.73 1.76 -1.37
C GLY A 139 -9.68 0.26 -1.68
N ILE A 140 -8.71 -0.43 -1.08
CA ILE A 140 -8.38 -1.82 -1.42
C ILE A 140 -8.80 -2.73 -0.27
N ILE A 141 -9.54 -3.80 -0.57
CA ILE A 141 -10.00 -4.78 0.42
C ILE A 141 -9.58 -6.18 -0.03
N GLY A 142 -8.89 -6.92 0.85
CA GLY A 142 -8.53 -8.31 0.61
C GLY A 142 -7.33 -8.79 1.42
N GLU A 143 -7.06 -10.09 1.35
CA GLU A 143 -6.01 -10.77 2.12
C GLU A 143 -4.62 -10.15 1.91
N GLU A 144 -4.27 -9.77 0.68
CA GLU A 144 -2.97 -9.17 0.37
C GLU A 144 -2.82 -7.75 0.91
N MET A 145 -3.91 -6.98 0.94
CA MET A 145 -3.92 -5.66 1.57
C MET A 145 -3.73 -5.79 3.09
N THR A 146 -4.43 -6.72 3.73
CA THR A 146 -4.26 -7.02 5.16
C THR A 146 -2.84 -7.48 5.47
N THR A 147 -2.30 -8.39 4.64
CA THR A 147 -0.95 -8.92 4.80
C THR A 147 0.09 -7.81 4.67
N ALA A 148 0.03 -7.00 3.61
CA ALA A 148 0.94 -5.88 3.42
C ALA A 148 0.84 -4.86 4.57
N GLY A 149 -0.37 -4.55 5.04
CA GLY A 149 -0.58 -3.68 6.19
C GLY A 149 0.07 -4.21 7.48
N HIS A 150 -0.03 -5.53 7.73
CA HIS A 150 0.64 -6.17 8.87
C HIS A 150 2.17 -6.12 8.72
N LEU A 151 2.70 -6.47 7.54
CA LEU A 151 4.14 -6.42 7.30
C LEU A 151 4.70 -5.02 7.58
N VAL A 152 4.05 -3.98 7.07
CA VAL A 152 4.51 -2.60 7.22
C VAL A 152 4.44 -2.13 8.68
N ARG A 153 3.32 -2.40 9.35
CA ARG A 153 3.09 -1.93 10.71
C ARG A 153 4.00 -2.62 11.72
N ASP A 154 4.16 -3.93 11.58
CA ASP A 154 4.72 -4.78 12.63
C ASP A 154 6.21 -5.09 12.39
N PHE A 155 6.71 -5.04 11.14
CA PHE A 155 8.06 -5.49 10.79
C PHE A 155 8.92 -4.50 10.01
N ALA A 156 8.33 -3.65 9.16
CA ALA A 156 9.11 -2.75 8.31
C ALA A 156 9.75 -1.64 9.14
N ARG A 157 10.98 -1.27 8.78
CA ARG A 157 11.69 -0.11 9.31
C ARG A 157 11.87 0.95 8.23
N ASN A 158 12.28 2.14 8.63
CA ASN A 158 12.55 3.23 7.69
C ASN A 158 13.48 2.79 6.55
N GLY A 159 13.06 3.03 5.31
CA GLY A 159 13.78 2.71 4.08
C GLY A 159 13.73 1.23 3.68
N GLU A 160 13.00 0.39 4.42
CA GLU A 160 12.81 -1.02 4.06
C GLU A 160 11.58 -1.22 3.18
N VAL A 161 11.68 -2.20 2.28
CA VAL A 161 10.56 -2.73 1.50
C VAL A 161 10.37 -4.18 1.86
N LEU A 162 9.17 -4.52 2.32
CA LEU A 162 8.77 -5.89 2.59
C LEU A 162 7.88 -6.43 1.48
N LEU A 163 8.09 -7.68 1.06
CA LEU A 163 7.18 -8.38 0.14
C LEU A 163 6.51 -9.55 0.86
N SER A 164 5.22 -9.74 0.61
CA SER A 164 4.55 -11.02 0.92
C SER A 164 5.17 -12.16 0.11
N GLU A 165 4.95 -13.41 0.51
CA GLU A 165 5.44 -14.56 -0.23
C GLU A 165 4.94 -14.58 -1.68
N ARG A 166 3.66 -14.25 -1.89
CA ARG A 166 3.04 -14.18 -3.21
C ARG A 166 3.62 -13.03 -4.04
N ALA A 167 3.90 -11.88 -3.42
CA ALA A 167 4.56 -10.77 -4.10
C ALA A 167 5.97 -11.13 -4.56
N PHE A 168 6.79 -11.75 -3.71
CA PHE A 168 8.13 -12.21 -4.11
C PHE A 168 8.07 -13.29 -5.20
N ALA A 169 7.09 -14.20 -5.14
CA ALA A 169 6.91 -15.24 -6.14
C ALA A 169 6.56 -14.67 -7.54
N ASP A 170 5.88 -13.52 -7.60
CA ASP A 170 5.52 -12.82 -8.84
C ASP A 170 6.57 -11.79 -9.30
N LEU A 171 7.47 -11.36 -8.40
CA LEU A 171 8.54 -10.42 -8.71
C LEU A 171 9.44 -10.92 -9.85
N GLU A 172 9.84 -10.02 -10.75
CA GLU A 172 10.80 -10.31 -11.82
C GLU A 172 12.07 -10.97 -11.29
N PHE A 173 12.51 -12.04 -11.97
CA PHE A 173 13.64 -12.86 -11.55
C PHE A 173 14.92 -12.05 -11.31
N ARG A 174 15.17 -11.02 -12.12
CA ARG A 174 16.36 -10.15 -11.99
C ARG A 174 16.40 -9.35 -10.68
N LEU A 175 15.24 -9.09 -10.06
CA LEU A 175 15.13 -8.30 -8.83
C LEU A 175 15.18 -9.15 -7.57
N ARG A 176 14.88 -10.46 -7.67
CA ARG A 176 14.85 -11.38 -6.52
C ARG A 176 16.16 -11.47 -5.73
N PRO A 177 17.37 -11.40 -6.32
CA PRO A 177 18.62 -11.44 -5.56
C PRO A 177 18.79 -10.30 -4.55
N SER A 178 18.06 -9.19 -4.71
CA SER A 178 18.10 -8.04 -3.78
C SER A 178 17.27 -8.25 -2.52
N PHE A 179 16.59 -9.39 -2.39
CA PHE A 179 15.68 -9.67 -1.27
C PHE A 179 16.17 -10.83 -0.42
N LEU A 180 16.09 -10.64 0.90
CA LEU A 180 16.41 -11.64 1.90
C LEU A 180 15.12 -12.28 2.42
N LYS A 181 15.04 -13.61 2.40
CA LYS A 181 13.93 -14.33 3.02
C LYS A 181 14.00 -14.18 4.54
N MET A 182 12.91 -13.73 5.13
CA MET A 182 12.74 -13.53 6.56
C MET A 182 11.58 -14.37 7.08
N SER A 183 11.64 -14.72 8.36
CA SER A 183 10.49 -15.29 9.06
C SER A 183 10.41 -14.74 10.47
N ARG A 184 9.22 -14.33 10.87
CA ARG A 184 8.93 -13.84 12.22
C ARG A 184 7.61 -14.40 12.72
N GLN A 185 7.54 -14.61 14.03
CA GLN A 185 6.30 -14.98 14.69
C GLN A 185 5.61 -13.72 15.20
N PHE A 186 4.31 -13.58 14.92
CA PHE A 186 3.47 -12.51 15.44
C PHE A 186 2.12 -13.09 15.84
N MET A 187 1.66 -12.77 17.06
CA MET A 187 0.43 -13.34 17.64
C MET A 187 0.30 -14.87 17.50
N GLY A 188 1.41 -15.60 17.61
CA GLY A 188 1.42 -17.06 17.52
C GLY A 188 1.49 -17.62 16.09
N VAL A 189 1.35 -16.80 15.05
CA VAL A 189 1.43 -17.21 13.64
C VAL A 189 2.81 -16.91 13.07
N GLN A 190 3.40 -17.86 12.35
CA GLN A 190 4.66 -17.65 11.64
C GLN A 190 4.38 -16.99 10.29
N HIS A 191 4.92 -15.79 10.09
CA HIS A 191 4.86 -15.07 8.82
C HIS A 191 6.20 -15.20 8.10
N GLN A 192 6.18 -15.58 6.83
CA GLN A 192 7.34 -15.48 5.94
C GLN A 192 7.16 -14.26 5.04
N TYR A 193 8.24 -13.53 4.82
CA TYR A 193 8.26 -12.33 3.99
C TYR A 193 9.66 -12.12 3.43
N TYR A 194 9.80 -11.19 2.50
CA TYR A 194 11.08 -10.89 1.87
C TYR A 194 11.46 -9.44 2.08
N LEU A 195 12.65 -9.20 2.62
CA LEU A 195 13.17 -7.88 2.95
C LEU A 195 14.10 -7.40 1.83
N GLY A 196 13.74 -6.29 1.19
CA GLY A 196 14.61 -5.51 0.32
C GLY A 196 15.05 -4.22 1.02
N ARG A 197 16.30 -3.82 0.81
CA ARG A 197 16.80 -2.51 1.26
C ARG A 197 16.88 -1.58 0.04
N LEU A 198 16.31 -0.38 0.18
CA LEU A 198 16.35 0.68 -0.83
C LEU A 198 17.60 1.56 -0.68
#